data_AF-A0A7Y0XXB1-F1
#
_entry.id   AF-A0A7Y0XXB1-F1
#
_cell.length_a   1.000
_cell.length_b   1.000
_cell.length_c   1.000
_cell.angle_alpha   90.00
_cell.angle_beta   90.00
_cell.angle_gamma   90.00
#
_symmetry.space_group_name_H-M   'P 1'
#
loop_
_entity.id
_entity.type
_entity.pdbx_description
1 polymer ?
#
loop_
_entity_poly.entity_id
_entity_poly.type
_entity_poly.pdbx_seq_one_letter_code
_entity_poly.pdbx_strand_id
1 'polypeptide(L)'
;MMTQHEFVDAIISVAQSKGYLVENSRNGKQIDFGHKKLHEGHLIKLYPSILATGANISSLIESVAPGRPCSHKPMREIVATVNKLNSTMLSRKSLK
;
A
#
# COMPACT_ATOMS: atom_id res chain seq x y z
N MET A 1 -3.39 1.91 -16.10
CA MET A 1 -2.85 2.33 -14.80
C MET A 1 -3.92 2.00 -13.77
N MET A 2 -3.58 1.42 -12.62
CA MET A 2 -4.57 1.25 -11.54
C MET A 2 -5.10 2.60 -11.06
N THR A 3 -6.31 2.64 -10.55
CA THR A 3 -6.89 3.80 -9.87
C THR A 3 -6.46 3.86 -8.40
N GLN A 4 -6.69 5.00 -7.74
CA GLN A 4 -6.43 5.14 -6.30
C GLN A 4 -7.24 4.15 -5.46
N HIS A 5 -8.50 3.88 -5.82
CA HIS A 5 -9.34 2.91 -5.11
C HIS A 5 -8.81 1.48 -5.28
N GLU A 6 -8.50 1.10 -6.52
CA GLU A 6 -7.89 -0.22 -6.82
C GLU A 6 -6.55 -0.39 -6.08
N PHE A 7 -5.75 0.68 -5.94
CA PHE A 7 -4.53 0.67 -5.15
C PHE A 7 -4.80 0.36 -3.68
N VAL A 8 -5.72 1.08 -3.04
CA VAL A 8 -6.04 0.90 -1.62
C VAL A 8 -6.55 -0.53 -1.36
N ASP A 9 -7.48 -1.00 -2.19
CA ASP A 9 -8.01 -2.36 -2.11
C ASP A 9 -6.92 -3.42 -2.28
N ALA A 10 -6.01 -3.23 -3.24
CA ALA A 10 -4.91 -4.15 -3.49
C ALA A 10 -3.94 -4.21 -2.31
N ILE A 11 -3.59 -3.06 -1.70
CA ILE A 11 -2.74 -3.02 -0.51
C ILE A 11 -3.38 -3.79 0.64
N ILE A 12 -4.66 -3.53 0.93
CA ILE A 12 -5.40 -4.18 2.01
C ILE A 12 -5.53 -5.69 1.76
N SER A 13 -5.88 -6.09 0.54
CA SER A 13 -6.03 -7.50 0.18
C SER A 13 -4.71 -8.27 0.30
N VAL A 14 -3.60 -7.67 -0.13
CA VAL A 14 -2.26 -8.27 0.00
C VAL A 14 -1.79 -8.29 1.45
N ALA A 15 -2.16 -7.30 2.26
CA ALA A 15 -1.88 -7.32 3.70
C ALA A 15 -2.61 -8.46 4.41
N GLN A 16 -3.91 -8.64 4.12
CA GLN A 16 -4.70 -9.75 4.66
C GLN A 16 -4.14 -11.11 4.23
N SER A 17 -3.79 -11.28 2.95
CA SER A 17 -3.24 -12.56 2.46
C SER A 17 -1.86 -12.89 3.04
N LYS A 18 -1.10 -11.87 3.48
CA LYS A 18 0.15 -12.02 4.23
C LYS A 18 -0.05 -12.22 5.74
N GLY A 19 -1.30 -12.25 6.23
CA GLY A 19 -1.64 -12.49 7.63
C GLY A 19 -1.57 -11.26 8.53
N TYR A 20 -1.48 -10.05 7.98
CA TYR A 20 -1.56 -8.82 8.79
C TYR A 20 -2.99 -8.56 9.26
N LEU A 21 -3.12 -8.04 10.47
CA LEU A 21 -4.41 -7.68 11.03
C LEU A 21 -4.97 -6.46 10.29
N VAL A 22 -6.19 -6.59 9.79
CA VAL A 22 -6.94 -5.51 9.15
C VAL A 22 -8.24 -5.30 9.92
N GLU A 23 -8.41 -4.10 10.45
CA GLU A 23 -9.54 -3.74 11.30
C GLU A 23 -10.39 -2.65 10.64
N ASN A 24 -11.69 -2.67 10.94
CA ASN A 24 -12.56 -1.54 10.63
C ASN A 24 -12.35 -0.44 11.68
N SER A 25 -12.22 0.81 11.22
CA SER A 25 -12.14 1.99 12.08
C SER A 25 -13.21 3.01 11.65
N ARG A 26 -13.37 4.08 12.44
CA ARG A 26 -14.27 5.20 12.09
C ARG A 26 -13.95 5.84 10.74
N ASN A 27 -12.71 5.74 10.28
CA ASN A 27 -12.20 6.37 9.06
C ASN A 27 -11.87 5.35 7.95
N GLY A 28 -12.60 4.23 7.91
CA GLY A 28 -12.34 3.13 6.97
C GLY A 28 -11.43 2.05 7.59
N LYS A 29 -10.81 1.22 6.76
CA LYS A 29 -9.92 0.15 7.24
C LYS A 29 -8.55 0.67 7.68
N GLN A 30 -7.94 -0.08 8.58
CA GLN A 30 -6.54 0.12 8.98
C GLN A 30 -5.79 -1.20 8.96
N ILE A 31 -4.52 -1.15 8.59
CA ILE A 31 -3.60 -2.29 8.62
C ILE A 31 -2.67 -2.11 9.82
N ASP A 32 -2.56 -3.14 10.65
CA ASP A 32 -1.63 -3.16 11.78
C ASP A 32 -0.39 -3.99 11.44
N PHE A 33 0.77 -3.34 11.41
CA PHE A 33 2.07 -3.99 11.23
C PHE A 33 2.77 -4.30 12.58
N GLY A 34 2.05 -4.18 13.70
CA GLY A 34 2.52 -4.39 15.08
C GLY A 34 3.30 -3.20 15.66
N HIS A 35 3.96 -2.42 14.82
CA HIS A 35 4.76 -1.25 15.23
C HIS A 35 4.35 0.04 14.52
N LYS A 36 3.48 -0.04 13.51
CA LYS A 36 2.89 1.10 12.82
C LYS A 36 1.53 0.68 12.25
N LYS A 37 0.54 1.56 12.34
CA LYS A 37 -0.77 1.39 11.72
C LYS A 37 -0.90 2.32 10.52
N LEU A 38 -1.41 1.80 9.39
CA LEU A 38 -1.73 2.62 8.22
C LEU A 38 -3.24 2.55 7.95
N HIS A 39 -3.89 3.72 8.00
CA HIS A 39 -5.30 3.87 7.63
C HIS A 39 -5.46 4.02 6.11
N GLU A 40 -6.64 3.73 5.59
CA GLU A 40 -7.01 4.00 4.18
C GLU A 40 -6.66 5.44 3.77
N GLY A 41 -6.92 6.43 4.61
CA GLY A 41 -6.56 7.83 4.36
C GLY A 41 -5.05 8.05 4.16
N HIS A 42 -4.19 7.27 4.81
CA HIS A 42 -2.74 7.30 4.57
C HIS A 42 -2.42 6.66 3.21
N LEU A 43 -3.02 5.51 2.90
CA LEU A 43 -2.83 4.81 1.63
C LEU A 43 -3.22 5.70 0.44
N ILE A 44 -4.36 6.38 0.53
CA ILE A 44 -4.84 7.37 -0.45
C ILE A 44 -3.77 8.43 -0.72
N LYS A 45 -3.13 8.99 0.32
CA LYS A 45 -2.09 10.02 0.21
C LYS A 45 -0.76 9.49 -0.34
N LEU A 46 -0.49 8.20 -0.19
CA LEU A 46 0.71 7.55 -0.72
C LEU A 46 0.61 7.30 -2.25
N TYR A 47 -0.61 7.24 -2.78
CA TYR A 47 -0.87 7.07 -4.20
C TYR A 47 -0.71 8.40 -4.98
N PRO A 48 -0.11 8.41 -6.19
CA PRO A 48 0.53 7.29 -6.88
C PRO A 48 2.02 7.12 -6.53
N SER A 49 2.59 8.05 -5.78
CA SER A 49 4.04 8.19 -5.56
C SER A 49 4.72 6.92 -5.03
N ILE A 50 4.03 6.14 -4.20
CA ILE A 50 4.57 4.89 -3.64
C ILE A 50 4.75 3.78 -4.68
N LEU A 51 4.09 3.87 -5.83
CA LEU A 51 4.21 2.92 -6.94
C LEU A 51 5.35 3.29 -7.91
N ALA A 52 5.94 4.48 -7.80
CA ALA A 52 7.02 4.91 -8.67
C ALA A 52 8.27 4.03 -8.53
N THR A 53 8.97 3.81 -9.65
CA THR A 53 10.27 3.11 -9.64
C THR A 53 11.25 3.84 -8.74
N GLY A 54 11.84 3.14 -7.77
CA GLY A 54 12.79 3.72 -6.81
C GLY A 54 12.15 4.56 -5.69
N ALA A 55 10.83 4.50 -5.50
CA ALA A 55 10.14 5.23 -4.45
C ALA A 55 10.75 4.95 -3.06
N ASN A 56 11.07 6.02 -2.32
CA ASN A 56 11.53 5.93 -0.93
C ASN A 56 10.33 5.74 0.00
N ILE A 57 9.91 4.48 0.16
CA ILE A 57 8.73 4.10 0.96
C ILE A 57 8.81 4.61 2.40
N SER A 58 9.99 4.58 3.04
CA SER A 58 10.15 5.10 4.39
C SER A 58 9.83 6.60 4.46
N SER A 59 10.41 7.38 3.54
CA SER A 59 10.18 8.83 3.50
C SER A 59 8.72 9.18 3.20
N LEU A 60 8.08 8.42 2.30
CA LEU A 60 6.67 8.63 1.95
C LEU A 60 5.73 8.30 3.10
N ILE A 61 6.02 7.22 3.86
CA ILE A 61 5.19 6.88 5.02
C ILE A 61 5.39 7.91 6.14
N GLU A 62 6.61 8.39 6.35
CA GLU A 62 6.87 9.37 7.40
C GLU A 62 6.18 10.71 7.14
N SER A 63 5.99 11.11 5.87
CA SER A 63 5.26 12.35 5.55
C SER A 63 3.74 12.26 5.79
N VAL A 64 3.17 11.05 5.82
CA VAL A 64 1.71 10.86 6.01
C VAL A 64 1.34 10.29 7.38
N ALA A 65 2.25 9.56 8.03
CA ALA A 65 2.08 8.88 9.30
C ALA A 65 3.38 8.97 10.10
N PRO A 66 3.73 10.16 10.61
CA PRO A 66 4.97 10.39 11.33
C PRO A 66 5.01 9.59 12.63
N GLY A 67 6.21 9.21 13.08
CA GLY A 67 6.36 8.50 14.34
C GLY A 67 7.71 7.83 14.48
N ARG A 68 7.77 6.71 15.22
CA ARG A 68 9.04 6.01 15.44
C ARG A 68 9.59 5.51 14.09
N PRO A 69 10.87 5.79 13.77
CA PRO A 69 11.51 5.24 12.58
C PRO A 69 11.44 3.71 12.59
N CYS A 70 10.95 3.14 11.49
CA CYS A 70 10.95 1.70 11.30
C CYS A 70 11.39 1.34 9.88
N SER A 71 11.73 0.07 9.68
CA SER A 71 12.18 -0.41 8.37
C SER A 71 11.06 -0.43 7.33
N HIS A 72 9.79 -0.31 7.73
CA HIS A 72 8.62 -0.44 6.86
C HIS A 72 8.67 -1.67 5.93
N LYS A 73 9.43 -2.71 6.30
CA LYS A 73 9.64 -3.91 5.47
C LYS A 73 8.31 -4.54 5.00
N PRO A 74 7.30 -4.71 5.87
CA PRO A 74 5.98 -5.19 5.44
C PRO A 74 5.39 -4.40 4.26
N MET A 75 5.42 -3.07 4.34
CA MET A 75 4.86 -2.21 3.30
C MET A 75 5.65 -2.31 1.99
N ARG A 76 6.99 -2.42 2.04
CA ARG A 76 7.81 -2.62 0.84
C ARG A 76 7.45 -3.90 0.10
N GLU A 77 7.26 -4.99 0.84
CA GLU A 77 6.87 -6.27 0.25
C GLU A 77 5.47 -6.22 -0.36
N ILE A 78 4.52 -5.59 0.33
CA ILE A 78 3.16 -5.42 -0.16
C ILE A 78 3.16 -4.59 -1.45
N VAL A 79 3.85 -3.45 -1.47
CA VAL A 79 3.98 -2.58 -2.65
C VAL A 79 4.64 -3.32 -3.83
N ALA A 80 5.67 -4.13 -3.57
CA ALA A 80 6.30 -4.93 -4.61
C ALA A 80 5.32 -5.94 -5.24
N THR A 81 4.46 -6.57 -4.44
CA THR A 81 3.39 -7.45 -4.95
C THR A 81 2.36 -6.66 -5.75
N VAL A 82 1.90 -5.51 -5.25
CA VAL A 82 0.91 -4.67 -5.94
C VAL A 82 1.45 -4.14 -7.26
N ASN A 83 2.72 -3.76 -7.34
CA ASN A 83 3.37 -3.37 -8.60
C ASN A 83 3.38 -4.50 -9.64
N LYS A 84 3.67 -5.75 -9.22
CA LYS A 84 3.60 -6.91 -10.11
C LYS A 84 2.18 -7.14 -10.65
N LEU A 85 1.16 -6.98 -9.81
CA LEU A 85 -0.25 -7.08 -10.21
C LEU A 85 -0.62 -5.98 -11.22
N ASN A 86 -0.19 -4.73 -10.98
CA ASN A 86 -0.41 -3.60 -11.87
C ASN A 86 0.17 -3.84 -13.26
N SER A 87 1.44 -4.27 -13.32
CA SER A 87 2.12 -4.58 -14.58
C SER A 87 1.44 -5.72 -15.34
N THR A 88 0.95 -6.74 -14.63
CA THR A 88 0.20 -7.86 -15.24
C THR A 88 -1.13 -7.39 -15.84
N MET A 89 -1.85 -6.49 -15.16
CA MET A 89 -3.10 -5.92 -15.69
C MET A 89 -2.87 -5.04 -16.92
N LEU A 90 -1.77 -4.27 -16.94
CA LEU A 90 -1.39 -3.46 -18.10
C LEU A 90 -1.09 -4.33 -19.33
N SER A 91 -0.38 -5.44 -19.15
CA SER A 91 -0.08 -6.38 -20.24
C SER A 91 -1.35 -7.00 -20.84
N ARG A 92 -2.35 -7.36 -20.02
CA ARG A 92 -3.61 -7.96 -20.47
C ARG A 92 -4.55 -6.98 -21.18
N LYS A 93 -4.51 -5.69 -20.83
CA LYS A 93 -5.31 -4.64 -21.49
C LYS A 93 -4.79 -4.28 -22.89
N SER A 94 -3.54 -4.62 -23.21
CA SER A 94 -2.93 -4.29 -24.51
C SER A 94 -3.17 -5.34 -25.61
N LEU A 95 -3.97 -6.38 -25.34
CA LEU A 95 -4.30 -7.49 -26.26
C LEU A 95 -5.75 -7.44 -26.76
N LYS A 96 -6.44 -6.30 -26.61
CA LYS A 96 -7.78 -6.08 -27.14
C LYS A 96 -7.82 -4.80 -27.98
#